data_AF-A0A7X3IZC0-F1
#
_entry.id   AF-A0A7X3IZC0-F1
#
_cell.length_a   1.000
_cell.length_b   1.000
_cell.length_c   1.000
_cell.angle_alpha   90.00
_cell.angle_beta   90.00
_cell.angle_gamma   90.00
#
_symmetry.space_group_name_H-M   'P 1'
#
loop_
_entity.id
_entity.type
_entity.pdbx_description
1 polymer ?
#
loop_
_entity_poly.entity_id
_entity_poly.type
_entity_poly.pdbx_seq_one_letter_code
_entity_poly.pdbx_strand_id
1 'polypeptide(L)' 'MTDIITLKQLCAELKLDPREAREKLRAAARDPKKHPELAKLHNPRAPWSWVKGSAGEKEARALLASKS' A
#
# COMPACT_ATOMS: atom_id res chain seq x y z
N MET A 1 -15.76 11.85 -8.81
CA MET A 1 -15.88 10.64 -7.97
C MET A 1 -14.47 10.19 -7.62
N THR A 2 -14.09 10.16 -6.35
CA THR A 2 -12.76 9.68 -5.92
C THR A 2 -12.78 8.17 -5.84
N ASP A 3 -12.18 7.50 -6.82
CA ASP A 3 -11.99 6.06 -6.79
C ASP A 3 -11.01 5.70 -5.66
N ILE A 4 -11.48 5.04 -4.62
CA ILE A 4 -10.63 4.54 -3.54
C ILE A 4 -10.23 3.11 -3.89
N ILE A 5 -8.93 2.87 -4.02
CA ILE A 5 -8.36 1.53 -4.16
C ILE A 5 -8.04 1.00 -2.77
N THR A 6 -8.60 -0.16 -2.45
CA THR A 6 -8.24 -0.88 -1.23
C THR A 6 -7.07 -1.81 -1.47
N LEU A 7 -6.34 -2.14 -0.40
CA LEU A 7 -5.30 -3.16 -0.47
C LEU A 7 -5.84 -4.50 -0.98
N LYS A 8 -7.07 -4.87 -0.63
CA LYS A 8 -7.68 -6.12 -1.11
C LYS A 8 -7.81 -6.14 -2.64
N GLN A 9 -8.20 -5.02 -3.25
CA GLN A 9 -8.22 -4.89 -4.72
C GLN A 9 -6.82 -4.96 -5.31
N LEU A 10 -5.84 -4.24 -4.75
CA LEU A 10 -4.45 -4.31 -5.20
C LEU A 10 -3.88 -5.73 -5.12
N CYS A 11 -4.14 -6.45 -4.03
CA CYS A 11 -3.73 -7.84 -3.88
C CYS A 11 -4.40 -8.75 -4.91
N ALA A 12 -5.70 -8.54 -5.19
CA ALA A 12 -6.42 -9.32 -6.19
C ALA A 12 -5.88 -9.06 -7.61
N GLU A 13 -5.61 -7.79 -7.96
CA GLU A 13 -5.03 -7.40 -9.25
C GLU A 13 -3.62 -7.96 -9.44
N LEU A 14 -2.78 -7.85 -8.40
CA LEU A 14 -1.39 -8.29 -8.42
C LEU A 14 -1.22 -9.78 -8.12
N LYS A 15 -2.32 -10.50 -7.82
CA LYS A 15 -2.32 -11.90 -7.35
C LYS A 15 -1.35 -12.13 -6.19
N LEU A 16 -1.32 -11.19 -5.25
CA LEU A 16 -0.49 -11.24 -4.05
C LEU A 16 -1.30 -11.76 -2.87
N ASP A 17 -0.63 -12.46 -1.96
CA ASP A 17 -1.25 -12.84 -0.71
C ASP A 17 -1.55 -11.58 0.13
N PRO A 18 -2.79 -11.38 0.61
CA PRO A 18 -3.16 -10.21 1.41
C PRO A 18 -2.32 -10.05 2.69
N ARG A 19 -1.80 -11.15 3.23
CA ARG A 19 -0.96 -11.18 4.43
C ARG A 19 0.44 -10.66 4.11
N GLU A 20 1.09 -11.20 3.08
CA GLU A 20 2.41 -10.74 2.62
C GLU A 20 2.38 -9.26 2.21
N ALA A 21 1.36 -8.86 1.44
CA ALA A 21 1.20 -7.48 1.03
C ALA A 21 1.04 -6.53 2.22
N ARG A 22 0.27 -6.94 3.24
CA ARG A 22 0.16 -6.20 4.51
C ARG A 22 1.49 -6.08 5.21
N GLU A 23 2.26 -7.15 5.31
CA GLU A 23 3.56 -7.13 6.00
C GLU A 23 4.57 -6.24 5.27
N LYS A 24 4.65 -6.33 3.94
CA LYS A 24 5.48 -5.44 3.10
C LYS A 24 5.11 -3.97 3.32
N LEU A 25 3.82 -3.64 3.27
CA LEU A 25 3.36 -2.27 3.53
C LEU A 25 3.65 -1.79 4.94
N ARG A 26 3.52 -2.68 5.94
CA ARG A 26 3.86 -2.36 7.34
C ARG A 26 5.35 -2.09 7.51
N ALA A 27 6.20 -2.87 6.83
CA ALA A 27 7.64 -2.65 6.83
C ALA A 27 8.02 -1.34 6.12
N ALA A 28 7.43 -1.05 4.96
CA ALA A 28 7.65 0.19 4.22
C ALA A 28 7.17 1.42 5.01
N ALA A 29 6.02 1.35 5.68
CA ALA A 29 5.56 2.44 6.53
C ALA A 29 6.42 2.68 7.78
N ARG A 30 7.17 1.66 8.22
CA ARG A 30 8.19 1.82 9.27
C ARG A 30 9.47 2.46 8.74
N ASP A 31 9.64 2.55 7.43
CA ASP A 31 10.77 3.23 6.78
C ASP A 31 10.30 4.55 6.13
N PRO A 32 10.05 5.60 6.94
CA PRO A 32 9.62 6.91 6.43
C PRO A 32 10.68 7.60 5.56
N LYS A 33 11.94 7.10 5.55
CA LYS A 33 12.99 7.62 4.68
C LYS A 33 12.83 7.14 3.24
N LYS A 34 12.40 5.90 3.06
CA LYS A 34 12.12 5.33 1.73
C LYS A 34 10.70 5.57 1.29
N HIS A 35 9.75 5.55 2.22
CA HIS A 35 8.32 5.64 1.93
C HIS A 35 7.59 6.64 2.83
N PRO A 36 7.79 7.94 2.61
CA PRO A 36 7.20 8.98 3.45
C PRO A 36 5.67 9.05 3.32
N GLU A 37 5.08 8.71 2.17
CA GLU A 37 3.63 8.77 1.97
C GLU A 37 2.93 7.56 2.61
N LEU A 38 3.50 6.36 2.47
CA LEU A 38 3.03 5.18 3.21
C LEU A 38 3.16 5.35 4.73
N ALA A 39 4.26 5.94 5.20
CA ALA A 39 4.45 6.19 6.62
C ALA A 39 3.42 7.18 7.20
N LYS A 40 3.06 8.24 6.44
CA LYS A 40 2.00 9.18 6.82
C LYS A 40 0.61 8.56 6.83
N LEU A 41 0.34 7.65 5.89
CA LEU A 41 -0.95 6.95 5.76
C LEU A 41 -1.10 5.77 6.75
N HIS A 42 -0.02 5.35 7.39
CA HIS A 42 -0.02 4.22 8.31
C HIS A 42 -0.76 4.56 9.60
N ASN A 43 -2.02 4.17 9.67
CA ASN A 43 -2.81 4.20 10.89
C ASN A 43 -2.95 2.77 11.45
N PRO A 44 -2.38 2.47 12.64
CA PRO A 44 -2.53 1.16 13.25
C PRO A 44 -4.01 0.87 13.50
N ARG A 45 -4.50 -0.25 12.91
CA ARG A 45 -5.89 -0.75 12.90
C ARG A 45 -6.80 -0.20 11.79
N ALA A 46 -6.35 0.75 10.98
CA ALA A 46 -7.11 1.16 9.80
C ALA A 46 -6.87 0.18 8.62
N PRO A 47 -7.89 -0.06 7.78
CA PRO A 47 -7.68 -0.73 6.50
C PRO A 47 -6.81 0.14 5.59
N TRP A 48 -5.91 -0.50 4.85
CA TRP A 48 -5.12 0.17 3.82
C TRP A 48 -6.01 0.52 2.63
N SER A 49 -6.15 1.82 2.39
CA SER A 49 -6.92 2.38 1.29
C SER A 49 -6.24 3.64 0.79
N TRP A 50 -6.18 3.79 -0.53
CA TRP A 50 -5.57 4.94 -1.18
C TRP A 50 -6.52 5.51 -2.21
N VAL A 51 -6.42 6.81 -2.45
CA VAL A 51 -7.12 7.42 -3.60
C VAL A 51 -6.37 7.01 -4.87
N LYS A 52 -7.09 6.50 -5.86
CA LYS A 52 -6.54 6.13 -7.17
C LYS A 52 -5.88 7.35 -7.82
N GLY A 53 -4.63 7.20 -8.24
CA GLY A 53 -3.79 8.28 -8.76
C GLY A 53 -3.02 9.06 -7.71
N SER A 54 -3.21 8.80 -6.40
CA SER A 54 -2.44 9.44 -5.33
C SER A 54 -1.00 8.93 -5.26
N ALA A 55 -0.12 9.74 -4.64
CA ALA A 55 1.27 9.34 -4.40
C ALA A 55 1.37 8.06 -3.56
N GLY A 56 0.53 7.94 -2.51
CA GLY A 56 0.47 6.75 -1.67
C GLY A 56 0.03 5.48 -2.42
N GLU A 57 -0.91 5.58 -3.37
CA GLU A 57 -1.31 4.44 -4.21
C GLU A 57 -0.18 3.99 -5.13
N LYS A 58 0.47 4.93 -5.82
CA LYS A 58 1.60 4.63 -6.70
C LYS A 58 2.75 3.99 -5.92
N GLU A 59 3.04 4.49 -4.73
CA GLU A 59 4.08 3.96 -3.87
C GLU A 59 3.74 2.56 -3.35
N ALA A 60 2.50 2.35 -2.88
CA ALA A 60 2.02 1.03 -2.47
C ALA A 60 2.09 0.02 -3.63
N ARG A 61 1.63 0.42 -4.82
CA ARG A 61 1.63 -0.43 -6.02
C ARG A 61 3.04 -0.74 -6.47
N ALA A 62 3.96 0.21 -6.46
CA ALA A 62 5.36 -0.01 -6.79
C ALA A 62 6.03 -0.96 -5.80
N LEU A 63 5.80 -0.79 -4.49
CA LEU A 63 6.31 -1.67 -3.45
C LEU A 63 5.79 -3.11 -3.60
N LEU A 64 4.49 -3.26 -3.87
CA LEU A 64 3.86 -4.57 -4.01
C LEU A 64 4.20 -5.25 -5.34
N ALA A 65 4.34 -4.47 -6.42
CA ALA A 65 4.74 -4.97 -7.73
C ALA A 65 6.25 -5.26 -7.82
N SER A 66 7.06 -4.70 -6.91
CA SER A 66 8.46 -5.08 -6.73
C SER A 66 8.52 -6.51 -6.18
N LYS A 67 8.48 -7.47 -7.10
CA LYS A 67 8.91 -8.86 -6.84
C LYS A 67 10.41 -8.82 -6.62
N SER A 68 10.82 -9.13 -5.39
CA SER A 68 12.17 -9.62 -5.11
C SER A 68 12.24 -11.11 -5.39
#